data_AF-A0ABC9VND7-F1
#
_entry.id   AF-A0ABC9VND7-F1
#
_cell.length_a   1.000
_cell.length_b   1.000
_cell.length_c   1.000
_cell.angle_alpha   90.00
_cell.angle_beta   90.00
_cell.angle_gamma   90.00
#
_symmetry.space_group_name_H-M   'P 1'
#
loop_
_entity.id
_entity.type
_entity.pdbx_description
1 polymer ?
#
loop_
_entity_poly.entity_id
_entity_poly.type
_entity_poly.pdbx_seq_one_letter_code
_entity_poly.pdbx_strand_id
1 'polypeptide(L)'
;MADKKSGGLTAFVNKHIMPVAAKIGNFKPLIAVRDGIAMAMPLIIVGSLFMIINSFPAPGWSDWLAKTAVHGVSIAQILAKITNGSFGIMGLISASVFFILTPSIMSGDKVPVE
;
A
#
# COMPACT_ATOMS: atom_id res chain seq x y z
N MET A 1 19.97 27.80 -26.46
CA MET A 1 21.04 27.79 -25.43
C MET A 1 20.29 27.77 -24.09
N ALA A 2 20.40 26.82 -23.17
CA ALA A 2 21.42 25.83 -22.89
C ALA A 2 20.77 24.57 -22.27
N ASP A 3 21.11 23.39 -22.79
CA ASP A 3 21.18 22.18 -21.96
C ASP A 3 22.32 21.30 -22.52
N LYS A 4 23.53 21.59 -22.05
CA LYS A 4 24.74 20.80 -22.36
C LYS A 4 25.33 20.18 -21.09
N LYS A 5 24.55 20.14 -20.00
CA LYS A 5 24.96 19.65 -18.67
C LYS A 5 24.11 18.45 -18.18
N SER A 6 22.96 18.16 -18.79
CA SER A 6 22.17 16.95 -18.46
C SER A 6 22.67 15.67 -19.17
N GLY A 7 23.42 15.80 -20.27
CA GLY A 7 23.85 14.66 -21.08
C GLY A 7 24.78 13.67 -20.35
N GLY A 8 25.66 14.14 -19.47
CA GLY A 8 26.61 13.28 -18.76
C GLY A 8 25.97 12.46 -17.64
N LEU A 9 25.08 13.08 -16.85
CA LEU A 9 24.33 12.40 -15.78
C LEU A 9 23.28 11.44 -16.38
N THR A 10 22.52 11.88 -17.37
CA THR A 10 21.54 11.02 -18.04
C THR A 10 22.23 9.86 -18.77
N ALA A 11 23.39 10.08 -19.41
CA ALA A 11 24.16 9.00 -20.02
C ALA A 11 24.75 8.04 -18.97
N PHE A 12 25.19 8.54 -17.81
CA PHE A 12 25.68 7.70 -16.70
C PHE A 12 24.56 6.84 -16.11
N VAL A 13 23.39 7.43 -15.86
CA VAL A 13 22.18 6.74 -15.39
C VAL A 13 21.74 5.68 -16.39
N ASN A 14 21.64 6.01 -17.68
CA ASN A 14 21.26 5.04 -18.72
C ASN A 14 22.28 3.91 -18.88
N LYS A 15 23.57 4.19 -18.70
CA LYS A 15 24.63 3.19 -18.88
C LYS A 15 24.82 2.26 -17.68
N HIS A 16 24.63 2.75 -16.46
CA HIS A 16 24.94 1.98 -15.24
C HIS A 16 23.71 1.69 -14.36
N ILE A 17 22.80 2.65 -14.18
CA ILE A 17 21.66 2.52 -13.26
C ILE A 17 20.49 1.81 -13.95
N MET A 18 20.17 2.19 -15.18
CA MET A 18 19.06 1.64 -15.96
C MET A 18 19.13 0.13 -16.19
N PRO A 19 20.28 -0.49 -16.57
CA PRO A 19 20.35 -1.95 -16.70
C PRO A 19 20.20 -2.68 -15.37
N VAL A 20 20.67 -2.11 -14.26
CA VAL A 20 20.53 -2.69 -12.92
C VAL A 20 19.07 -2.59 -12.45
N ALA A 21 18.42 -1.45 -12.64
CA ALA A 21 17.02 -1.25 -12.34
C ALA A 21 16.13 -2.20 -13.17
N ALA A 22 16.43 -2.39 -14.45
CA ALA A 22 15.74 -3.35 -15.30
C ALA A 22 15.93 -4.80 -14.80
N LYS A 23 17.13 -5.16 -14.31
CA LYS A 23 17.39 -6.50 -13.77
C LYS A 23 16.63 -6.75 -12.46
N ILE A 24 16.55 -5.75 -11.58
CA ILE A 24 15.79 -5.80 -10.33
C ILE A 24 14.29 -5.84 -10.61
N GLY A 25 13.82 -5.00 -11.53
CA GLY A 25 12.41 -4.93 -11.92
C GLY A 25 11.88 -6.19 -12.60
N ASN A 26 12.75 -6.98 -13.25
CA ASN A 26 12.40 -8.26 -13.87
C ASN A 26 12.53 -9.46 -12.90
N PHE A 27 12.90 -9.24 -11.64
CA PHE A 27 13.02 -10.34 -10.68
C PHE A 27 11.63 -10.81 -10.22
N LYS A 28 11.24 -12.02 -10.63
CA LYS A 28 9.89 -12.60 -10.42
C LYS A 28 9.38 -12.52 -8.97
N PRO A 29 10.18 -12.85 -7.92
CA PRO A 29 9.74 -12.70 -6.53
C PRO A 29 9.45 -11.25 -6.12
N LEU A 30 10.23 -10.29 -6.64
CA LEU A 30 10.05 -8.87 -6.30
C LEU A 30 8.82 -8.28 -7.00
N ILE A 31 8.52 -8.75 -8.21
CA ILE A 31 7.27 -8.45 -8.91
C ILE A 31 6.07 -8.95 -8.09
N ALA A 32 6.12 -10.18 -7.58
CA ALA A 32 5.04 -10.74 -6.76
C ALA A 32 4.80 -9.93 -5.46
N VAL A 33 5.86 -9.42 -4.82
CA VAL A 33 5.74 -8.54 -3.64
C VAL A 33 5.11 -7.20 -4.00
N ARG A 34 5.54 -6.57 -5.10
CA ARG A 34 4.96 -5.30 -5.58
C ARG A 34 3.46 -5.47 -5.84
N ASP A 35 3.09 -6.52 -6.57
CA ASP A 35 1.71 -6.79 -6.94
C ASP A 35 0.87 -7.16 -5.70
N GLY A 36 1.48 -7.83 -4.70
CA GLY A 36 0.87 -8.06 -3.39
C GLY A 36 0.57 -6.79 -2.59
N ILE A 37 1.49 -5.82 -2.60
CA ILE A 37 1.26 -4.50 -2.01
C ILE A 37 0.15 -3.77 -2.77
N ALA A 38 0.10 -3.90 -4.10
CA ALA A 38 -0.92 -3.25 -4.91
C ALA A 38 -2.34 -3.73 -4.59
N MET A 39 -2.50 -5.04 -4.33
CA MET A 39 -3.77 -5.61 -3.88
C MET A 39 -4.18 -5.18 -2.46
N ALA A 40 -3.22 -4.81 -1.60
CA ALA A 40 -3.50 -4.29 -0.26
C ALA A 40 -3.87 -2.78 -0.26
N MET A 41 -3.60 -2.05 -1.36
CA MET A 41 -3.87 -0.61 -1.44
C MET A 41 -5.33 -0.22 -1.10
N PRO A 42 -6.37 -0.89 -1.62
CA PRO A 42 -7.76 -0.54 -1.30
C PRO A 42 -8.06 -0.68 0.19
N LEU A 43 -7.55 -1.73 0.84
CA LEU A 43 -7.73 -1.96 2.27
C LEU A 43 -7.03 -0.88 3.10
N ILE A 44 -5.82 -0.50 2.71
CA ILE A 44 -5.03 0.56 3.38
C ILE A 44 -5.74 1.91 3.23
N ILE A 45 -6.29 2.21 2.06
CA ILE A 45 -7.07 3.44 1.81
C ILE A 45 -8.29 3.48 2.75
N VAL A 46 -9.03 2.37 2.86
CA VAL A 46 -10.19 2.29 3.75
C VAL A 46 -9.79 2.43 5.22
N GLY A 47 -8.79 1.67 5.68
CA GLY A 47 -8.30 1.74 7.07
C GLY A 47 -7.76 3.12 7.45
N SER A 48 -7.03 3.77 6.54
CA SER A 48 -6.49 5.12 6.76
C SER A 48 -7.58 6.19 6.79
N LEU A 49 -8.63 6.08 5.99
CA LEU A 49 -9.77 7.00 6.04
C LEU A 49 -10.43 7.00 7.42
N PHE A 50 -10.72 5.82 7.96
CA PHE A 50 -11.30 5.68 9.30
C PHE A 50 -10.34 6.09 10.42
N MET A 51 -9.04 5.86 10.25
CA MET A 51 -8.01 6.31 11.18
C MET A 51 -7.97 7.84 11.28
N ILE A 52 -7.99 8.53 10.13
CA ILE A 52 -7.96 9.99 10.05
C ILE A 52 -9.22 10.57 10.71
N ILE A 53 -10.39 9.99 10.43
CA ILE A 53 -11.64 10.41 11.07
C ILE A 53 -11.56 10.22 12.59
N ASN A 54 -10.99 9.12 13.08
CA ASN A 54 -10.86 8.88 14.51
C ASN A 54 -9.87 9.84 15.19
N SER A 55 -8.78 10.19 14.51
CA SER A 55 -7.68 10.98 15.06
C SER A 55 -7.63 12.43 14.52
N PHE A 56 -8.78 12.96 14.09
CA PHE A 56 -8.85 14.29 13.51
C PHE A 56 -8.58 15.36 14.60
N PRO A 57 -7.59 16.26 14.42
CA PRO A 57 -7.17 17.21 15.44
C PRO A 57 -8.08 18.44 15.46
N ALA A 58 -9.37 18.24 15.77
CA ALA A 58 -10.33 19.32 15.99
C ALA A 58 -10.71 19.43 17.48
N PRO A 59 -10.82 20.67 18.01
CA PRO A 59 -11.19 20.87 19.41
C PRO A 59 -12.60 20.30 19.68
N GLY A 60 -12.71 19.41 20.67
CA GLY A 60 -13.96 18.77 21.06
C GLY A 60 -14.40 17.57 20.20
N TRP A 61 -13.66 17.22 19.15
CA TRP A 61 -13.97 16.10 18.27
C TRP A 61 -13.82 14.74 18.96
N SER A 62 -12.69 14.52 19.65
CA SER A 62 -12.44 13.31 20.43
C SER A 62 -13.50 13.09 21.51
N ASP A 63 -13.91 14.16 22.17
CA ASP A 63 -14.91 14.13 23.24
C ASP A 63 -16.31 13.86 22.69
N TRP A 64 -16.65 14.42 21.52
CA TRP A 64 -17.89 14.12 20.84
C TRP A 64 -17.94 12.65 20.39
N LEU A 65 -16.85 12.13 19.81
CA LEU A 65 -16.75 10.71 19.42
C LEU A 65 -16.82 9.75 20.60
N ALA A 66 -16.30 10.16 21.77
CA ALA A 66 -16.36 9.38 23.00
C ALA A 66 -17.76 9.38 23.64
N LYS A 67 -18.49 10.51 23.57
CA LYS A 67 -19.84 10.67 24.14
C LYS A 67 -20.94 10.13 23.25
N THR A 68 -20.73 10.10 21.93
CA THR A 68 -21.70 9.57 20.98
C THR A 68 -21.55 8.05 20.97
N ALA A 69 -22.44 7.37 21.68
CA ALA A 69 -22.48 5.92 21.76
C ALA A 69 -23.63 5.36 20.92
N VAL A 70 -23.31 4.38 20.09
CA VAL A 70 -24.28 3.61 19.32
C VAL A 70 -24.27 2.20 19.92
N HIS A 71 -25.41 1.75 20.46
CA HIS A 71 -25.55 0.43 21.09
C HIS A 71 -24.58 0.18 22.28
N GLY A 72 -24.25 1.22 23.06
CA GLY A 72 -23.37 1.12 24.22
C GLY A 72 -21.86 1.11 23.89
N VAL A 73 -21.49 1.28 22.63
CA VAL A 73 -20.11 1.40 22.16
C VAL A 73 -19.90 2.81 21.60
N SER A 74 -18.81 3.48 21.99
CA SER A 74 -18.49 4.81 21.45
C SER A 74 -18.10 4.72 19.98
N ILE A 75 -18.44 5.74 19.19
CA ILE A 75 -18.04 5.83 17.79
C ILE A 75 -16.52 5.77 17.65
N ALA A 76 -15.78 6.37 18.59
CA ALA A 76 -14.33 6.24 18.68
C ALA A 76 -13.85 4.77 18.71
N GLN A 77 -14.50 3.92 19.51
CA GLN A 77 -14.16 2.50 19.59
C GLN A 77 -14.54 1.72 18.32
N ILE A 78 -15.63 2.08 17.66
CA ILE A 78 -16.03 1.48 16.38
C ILE A 78 -14.99 1.81 15.30
N LEU A 79 -14.61 3.08 15.17
CA LEU A 79 -13.59 3.53 14.23
C LEU A 79 -12.22 2.89 14.51
N ALA A 80 -11.84 2.77 15.79
CA ALA A 80 -10.62 2.08 16.19
C ALA A 80 -10.65 0.58 15.86
N LYS A 81 -11.79 -0.11 16.04
CA LYS A 81 -11.96 -1.52 15.66
C LYS A 81 -11.83 -1.73 14.16
N ILE A 82 -12.42 -0.84 13.34
CA ILE A 82 -12.30 -0.90 11.89
C ILE A 82 -10.85 -0.70 11.47
N THR A 83 -10.19 0.33 12.01
CA THR A 83 -8.79 0.64 11.72
C THR A 83 -7.86 -0.53 12.09
N ASN A 84 -7.99 -1.04 13.32
CA ASN A 84 -7.18 -2.17 13.80
C ASN A 84 -7.51 -3.48 13.05
N GLY A 85 -8.76 -3.69 12.66
CA GLY A 85 -9.17 -4.81 11.84
C GLY A 85 -8.52 -4.76 10.45
N SER A 86 -8.58 -3.62 9.77
CA SER A 86 -7.96 -3.41 8.45
C SER A 86 -6.45 -3.63 8.48
N PHE A 87 -5.74 -3.05 9.45
CA PHE A 87 -4.29 -3.25 9.57
C PHE A 87 -3.91 -4.65 10.07
N GLY A 88 -4.75 -5.25 10.93
CA GLY A 88 -4.52 -6.60 11.46
C GLY A 88 -4.63 -7.70 10.41
N ILE A 89 -5.56 -7.58 9.45
CA ILE A 89 -5.71 -8.56 8.35
C ILE A 89 -4.77 -8.30 7.16
N MET A 90 -4.10 -7.14 7.12
CA MET A 90 -3.20 -6.76 6.02
C MET A 90 -2.07 -7.79 5.83
N GLY A 91 -1.54 -8.34 6.93
CA GLY A 91 -0.53 -9.40 6.87
C GLY A 91 -1.05 -10.71 6.26
N LEU A 92 -2.30 -11.08 6.58
CA LEU A 92 -2.93 -12.28 6.03
C LEU A 92 -3.20 -12.15 4.53
N ILE A 93 -3.67 -10.98 4.10
CA ILE A 93 -3.90 -10.68 2.67
C ILE A 93 -2.57 -10.62 1.91
N SER A 94 -1.54 -10.01 2.48
CA SER A 94 -0.22 -10.01 1.84
C SER A 94 0.37 -11.41 1.71
N ALA A 95 0.18 -12.28 2.70
CA ALA A 95 0.68 -13.66 2.67
C ALA A 95 -0.10 -14.55 1.69
N SER A 96 -1.43 -14.45 1.65
CA SER A 96 -2.24 -15.20 0.70
C SER A 96 -1.93 -14.80 -0.74
N VAL A 97 -1.70 -13.52 -0.98
CA VAL A 97 -1.37 -13.01 -2.31
C VAL A 97 0.02 -13.44 -2.76
N PHE A 98 1.02 -13.49 -1.87
CA PHE A 98 2.33 -14.07 -2.20
C PHE A 98 2.19 -15.53 -2.65
N PHE A 99 1.35 -16.33 -1.98
CA PHE A 99 1.16 -17.73 -2.33
C PHE A 99 0.38 -17.94 -3.64
N ILE A 100 -0.55 -17.04 -3.98
CA ILE A 100 -1.33 -17.10 -5.23
C ILE A 100 -0.52 -16.57 -6.42
N LEU A 101 0.16 -15.42 -6.27
CA LEU A 101 0.87 -14.77 -7.37
C LEU A 101 2.21 -15.43 -7.68
N THR A 102 2.91 -16.01 -6.69
CA THR A 102 4.24 -16.62 -6.96
C THR A 102 4.17 -17.71 -8.03
N PRO A 103 3.22 -18.66 -7.99
CA PRO A 103 3.02 -19.62 -9.07
C PRO A 103 2.61 -18.97 -10.41
N SER A 104 1.68 -18.02 -10.42
CA SER A 104 1.20 -17.34 -11.65
C SER A 104 2.31 -16.57 -12.37
N ILE A 105 3.10 -15.78 -11.63
CA ILE A 105 4.26 -15.03 -12.16
C ILE A 105 5.36 -15.99 -12.64
N MET A 106 5.53 -17.15 -12.00
CA MET A 106 6.48 -18.18 -12.45
C MET A 106 6.01 -18.85 -13.74
N SER A 107 4.72 -19.11 -13.89
CA SER A 107 4.11 -19.77 -15.04
C SER A 107 3.97 -18.87 -16.28
N GLY A 108 4.31 -17.58 -16.18
CA GLY A 108 4.23 -16.63 -17.29
C GLY A 108 2.81 -16.20 -17.65
N ASP A 109 1.82 -16.60 -16.84
CA ASP A 109 0.44 -16.18 -17.02
C ASP A 109 0.29 -14.77 -16.46
N LYS A 110 -0.27 -13.87 -17.28
CA LYS A 110 -0.47 -12.49 -16.86
C LYS A 110 -1.45 -12.50 -15.69
N VAL A 111 -1.09 -11.80 -14.62
CA VAL A 111 -2.00 -11.56 -13.50
C VAL A 111 -3.34 -11.08 -14.09
N PRO A 112 -4.48 -11.70 -13.75
CA PRO A 112 -5.77 -11.14 -14.10
C PRO A 112 -5.93 -9.88 -13.26
N VAL A 113 -5.57 -8.75 -13.87
CA VAL A 113 -5.85 -7.41 -13.38
C VAL A 113 -7.15 -6.98 -14.06
N GLU A 114 -8.25 -7.62 -13.67
CA GLU A 114 -9.61 -7.09 -13.74
C GLU A 114 -10.29 -7.31 -12.40
#